data_AF-A0A933C8Q2-F1
#
_entry.id   AF-A0A933C8Q2-F1
#
_cell.length_a   1.000
_cell.length_b   1.000
_cell.length_c   1.000
_cell.angle_alpha   90.00
_cell.angle_beta   90.00
_cell.angle_gamma   90.00
#
_symmetry.space_group_name_H-M   'P 1'
#
loop_
_entity.id
_entity.type
_entity.pdbx_description
1 polymer ?
#
loop_
_entity_poly.entity_id
_entity_poly.type
_entity_poly.pdbx_seq_one_letter_code
_entity_poly.pdbx_strand_id
1 'polypeptide(L)'
;MKAFPHFVLTPQFRIHAALLTVIALACTQIPLFNYLGFEFSALVAIVGGYSAGLLTISLAQRDATGTPLTKLYGPLAGTVLLLLAAPFVLISLNAFLVRNCSFADGIMFFALSPIPAFLFASAVALVVLALVQRWRKTMFTFIYALVLAHILIVTILSPQVFAFNPVIGFFPGITYDESMSVGGRLVLYRVTTFVAITVLVVFAEVVRRARAGRVAIWNTMTRTESVVFGAGAVILLAAWLFSDSLSHSSSETSIRKELGGELITEHFVLVYPLSLEAEAVSALARDHEFYFAEIARQLRVLPPEKITSFLYASAGQKER
;
A
#
# COMPACT_ATOMS: atom_id res chain seq x y z
N MET A 1 32.44 -5.64 10.59
CA MET A 1 31.52 -6.76 10.25
C MET A 1 31.22 -7.63 11.48
N LYS A 2 30.59 -7.10 12.54
CA LYS A 2 30.13 -7.88 13.71
C LYS A 2 28.77 -7.35 14.17
N ALA A 3 27.66 -7.86 13.61
CA ALA A 3 26.29 -7.57 14.10
C ALA A 3 25.18 -8.47 13.48
N PHE A 4 25.48 -9.31 12.49
CA PHE A 4 24.54 -10.28 11.92
C PHE A 4 25.02 -11.68 12.30
N PRO A 5 24.62 -12.23 13.47
CA PRO A 5 23.72 -13.39 13.42
C PRO A 5 22.77 -13.62 14.63
N HIS A 6 22.77 -12.78 15.67
CA HIS A 6 22.05 -13.14 16.91
C HIS A 6 20.52 -13.09 16.83
N PHE A 7 19.94 -12.35 15.88
CA PHE A 7 18.48 -12.21 15.80
C PHE A 7 17.77 -13.41 15.17
N VAL A 8 18.42 -14.10 14.22
CA VAL A 8 17.83 -15.23 13.47
C VAL A 8 17.62 -16.46 14.35
N LEU A 9 18.42 -16.61 15.41
CA LEU A 9 18.32 -17.73 16.34
C LEU A 9 17.25 -17.54 17.42
N THR A 10 16.58 -16.38 17.46
CA THR A 10 15.58 -16.10 18.48
C THR A 10 14.30 -16.93 18.29
N PRO A 11 13.63 -17.34 19.39
CA PRO A 11 12.34 -18.02 19.28
C PRO A 11 11.28 -17.20 18.52
N GLN A 12 11.30 -15.87 18.66
CA GLN A 12 10.38 -14.98 17.94
C GLN A 12 10.58 -15.08 16.43
N PHE A 13 11.83 -15.05 15.96
CA PHE A 13 12.12 -15.22 14.54
C PHE A 13 11.57 -16.54 14.01
N ARG A 14 11.83 -17.65 14.73
CA ARG A 14 11.36 -18.98 14.35
C ARG A 14 9.84 -19.07 14.26
N ILE A 15 9.11 -18.45 15.20
CA ILE A 15 7.64 -18.41 15.19
C ILE A 15 7.13 -17.69 13.95
N HIS A 16 7.64 -16.49 13.64
CA HIS A 16 7.21 -15.74 12.46
C HIS A 16 7.62 -16.40 11.14
N ALA A 17 8.80 -17.03 11.09
CA ALA A 17 9.25 -17.80 9.94
C ALA A 17 8.36 -19.03 9.70
N ALA A 18 8.01 -19.77 10.77
CA ALA A 18 7.10 -20.90 10.69
C ALA A 18 5.70 -20.47 10.25
N LEU A 19 5.17 -19.37 10.79
CA LEU A 19 3.89 -18.80 10.37
C LEU A 19 3.86 -18.51 8.86
N LEU A 20 4.88 -17.81 8.35
CA LEU A 20 4.94 -17.46 6.92
C LEU A 20 5.18 -18.67 6.02
N THR A 21 5.90 -19.67 6.52
CA THR A 21 6.08 -20.96 5.83
C THR A 21 4.75 -21.70 5.72
N VAL A 22 3.97 -21.79 6.81
CA VAL A 22 2.65 -22.43 6.81
C VAL A 22 1.69 -21.70 5.88
N ILE A 23 1.68 -20.37 5.89
CA ILE A 23 0.85 -19.58 4.98
C ILE A 23 1.25 -19.82 3.53
N ALA A 24 2.55 -19.80 3.22
CA ALA A 24 3.03 -20.05 1.86
C ALA A 24 2.66 -21.46 1.38
N LEU A 25 2.78 -22.48 2.24
CA LEU A 25 2.34 -23.85 1.94
C LEU A 25 0.83 -23.94 1.72
N ALA A 26 0.03 -23.22 2.50
CA ALA A 26 -1.42 -23.17 2.28
C ALA A 26 -1.74 -22.50 0.93
N CYS A 27 -1.02 -21.44 0.56
CA CYS A 27 -1.19 -20.74 -0.71
C CYS A 27 -0.93 -21.63 -1.92
N THR A 28 0.01 -22.59 -1.84
CA THR A 28 0.25 -23.51 -2.97
C THR A 28 -0.95 -24.40 -3.31
N GLN A 29 -1.90 -24.54 -2.39
CA GLN A 29 -3.11 -25.36 -2.56
C GLN A 29 -4.34 -24.55 -2.99
N ILE A 30 -4.30 -23.22 -2.90
CA ILE A 30 -5.45 -22.36 -3.20
C ILE A 30 -5.26 -21.78 -4.61
N PRO A 31 -6.16 -22.09 -5.57
CA PRO A 31 -6.14 -21.44 -6.88
C PRO A 31 -6.12 -19.92 -6.72
N LEU A 32 -5.37 -19.22 -7.59
CA LEU A 32 -5.04 -17.77 -7.53
C LEU A 32 -3.81 -17.43 -6.67
N PHE A 33 -3.62 -18.08 -5.52
CA PHE A 33 -2.43 -17.85 -4.67
C PHE A 33 -1.30 -18.85 -4.93
N ASN A 34 -1.56 -19.88 -5.74
CA ASN A 34 -0.67 -21.01 -5.96
C ASN A 34 0.45 -20.76 -6.98
N TYR A 35 0.61 -19.54 -7.48
CA TYR A 35 1.76 -19.15 -8.30
C TYR A 35 2.34 -17.82 -7.82
N LEU A 36 3.60 -17.58 -8.18
CA LEU A 36 4.26 -16.30 -7.94
C LEU A 36 3.60 -15.22 -8.81
N GLY A 37 2.66 -14.50 -8.23
CA GLY A 37 1.89 -13.43 -8.87
C GLY A 37 1.61 -12.29 -7.90
N PHE A 38 0.73 -11.38 -8.31
CA PHE A 38 0.38 -10.20 -7.53
C PHE A 38 -0.37 -10.59 -6.24
N GLU A 39 -1.35 -11.49 -6.31
CA GLU A 39 -2.22 -11.88 -5.20
C GLU A 39 -1.44 -12.56 -4.08
N PHE A 40 -0.56 -13.51 -4.44
CA PHE A 40 0.37 -14.12 -3.49
C PHE A 40 1.29 -13.07 -2.85
N SER A 41 1.85 -12.16 -3.65
CA SER A 41 2.74 -11.11 -3.16
C SER A 41 2.03 -10.15 -2.21
N ALA A 42 0.80 -9.73 -2.54
CA ALA A 42 -0.03 -8.87 -1.70
C ALA A 42 -0.38 -9.53 -0.37
N LEU A 43 -0.76 -10.82 -0.38
CA LEU A 43 -1.04 -11.58 0.85
C LEU A 43 0.21 -11.67 1.74
N VAL A 44 1.37 -12.00 1.16
CA VAL A 44 2.65 -12.04 1.89
C VAL A 44 3.02 -10.66 2.42
N ALA A 45 2.76 -9.58 1.68
CA ALA A 45 3.00 -8.21 2.13
C ALA A 45 2.15 -7.84 3.36
N ILE A 46 0.87 -8.24 3.38
CA ILE A 46 -0.04 -8.00 4.52
C ILE A 46 0.39 -8.82 5.74
N VAL A 47 0.44 -10.14 5.62
CA VAL A 47 0.68 -10.99 6.80
C VAL A 47 2.13 -10.91 7.26
N GLY A 48 3.04 -10.86 6.29
CA GLY A 48 4.46 -10.74 6.52
C GLY A 48 4.88 -9.36 7.01
N GLY A 49 4.30 -8.28 6.47
CA GLY A 49 4.53 -6.92 6.97
C GLY A 49 4.11 -6.78 8.44
N TYR A 50 2.93 -7.31 8.79
CA TYR A 50 2.49 -7.37 10.19
C TYR A 50 3.48 -8.14 11.09
N SER A 51 3.91 -9.32 10.63
CA SER A 51 4.91 -10.14 11.33
C SER A 51 6.25 -9.44 11.49
N ALA A 52 6.73 -8.73 10.47
CA ALA A 52 7.98 -7.98 10.48
C ALA A 52 7.97 -6.86 11.52
N GLY A 53 6.86 -6.11 11.63
CA GLY A 53 6.73 -5.06 12.64
C GLY A 53 6.70 -5.63 14.07
N LEU A 54 5.96 -6.72 14.32
CA LEU A 54 5.93 -7.38 15.64
C LEU A 54 7.29 -7.97 16.03
N LEU A 55 8.00 -8.56 15.07
CA LEU A 55 9.36 -9.05 15.28
C LEU A 55 10.31 -7.89 15.59
N THR A 56 10.23 -6.80 14.84
CA THR A 56 11.03 -5.59 15.06
C THR A 56 10.85 -5.05 16.48
N ILE A 57 9.62 -4.93 16.98
CA ILE A 57 9.37 -4.53 18.38
C ILE A 57 10.05 -5.49 19.34
N SER A 58 9.88 -6.80 19.13
CA SER A 58 10.38 -7.82 20.05
C SER A 58 11.92 -7.88 20.09
N LEU A 59 12.59 -7.65 18.96
CA LEU A 59 14.05 -7.64 18.85
C LEU A 59 14.64 -6.31 19.35
N ALA A 60 14.08 -5.17 18.92
CA ALA A 60 14.58 -3.86 19.33
C ALA A 60 14.41 -3.60 20.84
N GLN A 61 13.40 -4.20 21.48
CA GLN A 61 13.25 -4.16 22.93
C GLN A 61 14.35 -4.87 23.71
N ARG A 62 15.01 -5.85 23.09
CA ARG A 62 16.07 -6.64 23.73
C ARG A 62 17.43 -5.99 23.59
N ASP A 63 17.55 -4.93 22.80
CA ASP A 63 18.82 -4.22 22.67
C ASP A 63 19.12 -3.43 23.95
N ALA A 64 19.87 -4.06 24.85
CA ALA A 64 20.35 -3.45 26.09
C ALA A 64 21.50 -2.45 25.85
N THR A 65 22.09 -2.43 24.65
CA THR A 65 23.29 -1.64 24.35
C THR A 65 23.00 -0.16 24.08
N GLY A 66 21.71 0.21 23.97
CA GLY A 66 21.29 1.59 23.74
C GLY A 66 21.70 2.12 22.36
N THR A 67 21.90 1.24 21.38
CA THR A 67 22.35 1.65 20.05
C THR A 67 21.37 2.64 19.40
N PRO A 68 21.86 3.62 18.62
CA PRO A 68 20.98 4.50 17.86
C PRO A 68 20.09 3.69 16.92
N LEU A 69 18.78 3.99 16.90
CA LEU A 69 17.80 3.25 16.08
C LEU A 69 18.14 3.31 14.59
N THR A 70 18.76 4.40 14.13
CA THR A 70 19.27 4.55 12.75
C THR A 70 20.32 3.51 12.39
N LYS A 71 21.20 3.13 13.34
CA LYS A 71 22.21 2.08 13.15
C LYS A 71 21.64 0.69 13.35
N LEU A 72 20.68 0.54 14.26
CA LEU A 72 20.00 -0.72 14.53
C LEU A 72 19.06 -1.15 13.39
N TYR A 73 18.50 -0.18 12.65
CA TYR A 73 17.54 -0.44 11.59
C TYR A 73 18.09 -1.33 10.47
N GLY A 74 19.35 -1.16 10.04
CA GLY A 74 19.96 -2.01 9.00
C GLY A 74 19.96 -3.50 9.36
N PRO A 75 20.50 -3.88 10.54
CA PRO A 75 20.40 -5.24 11.07
C PRO A 75 18.98 -5.79 11.20
N LEU A 76 18.05 -4.98 11.70
CA LEU A 76 16.64 -5.37 11.83
C LEU A 76 16.01 -5.59 10.46
N ALA A 77 16.22 -4.67 9.51
CA ALA A 77 15.75 -4.73 8.13
C ALA A 77 16.22 -6.03 7.45
N GLY A 78 17.52 -6.36 7.52
CA GLY A 78 18.00 -7.61 6.95
C GLY A 78 17.41 -8.86 7.64
N THR A 79 17.18 -8.79 8.95
CA THR A 79 16.54 -9.89 9.69
C THR A 79 15.08 -10.09 9.26
N VAL A 80 14.28 -9.02 9.16
CA VAL A 80 12.88 -9.16 8.73
C VAL A 80 12.78 -9.55 7.26
N LEU A 81 13.67 -9.05 6.40
CA LEU A 81 13.69 -9.45 4.98
C LEU A 81 14.07 -10.93 4.81
N LEU A 82 14.87 -11.50 5.72
CA LEU A 82 15.17 -12.93 5.69
C LEU A 82 13.92 -13.81 5.86
N LEU A 83 12.86 -13.31 6.51
CA LEU A 83 11.59 -14.02 6.61
C LEU A 83 10.91 -14.22 5.25
N LEU A 84 11.22 -13.40 4.25
CA LEU A 84 10.69 -13.54 2.89
C LEU A 84 11.32 -14.70 2.12
N ALA A 85 12.47 -15.21 2.57
CA ALA A 85 13.15 -16.31 1.88
C ALA A 85 12.26 -17.57 1.81
N ALA A 86 11.58 -17.91 2.91
CA ALA A 86 10.70 -19.07 2.96
C ALA A 86 9.52 -18.98 1.97
N PRO A 87 8.65 -17.94 1.99
CA PRO A 87 7.55 -17.83 1.03
C PRO A 87 8.04 -17.73 -0.41
N PHE A 88 9.14 -17.02 -0.67
CA PHE A 88 9.70 -16.89 -2.02
C PHE A 88 10.21 -18.22 -2.57
N VAL A 89 11.00 -18.97 -1.80
CA VAL A 89 11.53 -20.26 -2.22
C VAL A 89 10.40 -21.26 -2.42
N LEU A 90 9.44 -21.34 -1.50
CA LEU A 90 8.33 -22.29 -1.59
C LEU A 90 7.47 -22.05 -2.83
N ILE A 91 7.07 -20.81 -3.09
CA ILE A 91 6.22 -20.52 -4.27
C ILE A 91 7.00 -20.68 -5.59
N SER A 92 8.32 -20.41 -5.56
CA SER A 92 9.19 -20.63 -6.72
C SER A 92 9.36 -22.12 -7.01
N LEU A 93 9.49 -22.96 -5.99
CA LEU A 93 9.49 -24.41 -6.14
C LEU A 93 8.12 -24.92 -6.62
N ASN A 94 7.03 -24.28 -6.20
CA ASN A 94 5.69 -24.63 -6.67
C ASN A 94 5.51 -24.37 -8.18
N ALA A 95 6.32 -23.50 -8.79
CA ALA A 95 6.28 -23.25 -10.24
C ALA A 95 6.66 -24.48 -11.08
N PHE A 96 7.32 -25.50 -10.50
CA PHE A 96 7.57 -26.78 -11.14
C PHE A 96 6.33 -27.69 -11.16
N LEU A 97 5.38 -27.47 -10.24
CA LEU A 97 4.14 -28.24 -10.13
C LEU A 97 2.97 -27.56 -10.82
N VAL A 98 2.90 -26.23 -10.69
CA VAL A 98 1.86 -25.37 -11.27
C VAL A 98 2.53 -24.43 -12.27
N ARG A 99 2.08 -24.46 -13.52
CA ARG A 99 2.67 -23.65 -14.59
C ARG A 99 2.50 -22.16 -14.30
N ASN A 100 3.61 -21.43 -14.17
CA ASN A 100 3.65 -19.98 -14.10
C ASN A 100 4.14 -19.40 -15.43
N CYS A 101 3.23 -18.79 -16.20
CA CYS A 101 3.53 -18.25 -17.53
C CYS A 101 4.26 -16.89 -17.48
N SER A 102 4.13 -16.15 -16.37
CA SER A 102 4.65 -14.78 -16.21
C SER A 102 5.52 -14.68 -14.95
N PHE A 103 6.48 -15.59 -14.81
CA PHE A 103 7.32 -15.69 -13.61
C PHE A 103 8.13 -14.40 -13.33
N ALA A 104 8.60 -13.73 -14.38
CA ALA A 104 9.35 -12.48 -14.26
C ALA A 104 8.50 -11.35 -13.64
N ASP A 105 7.25 -11.21 -14.08
CA ASP A 105 6.31 -10.24 -13.49
C ASP A 105 6.00 -10.60 -12.03
N GLY A 106 5.90 -11.90 -11.73
CA GLY A 106 5.78 -12.42 -10.37
C GLY A 106 6.94 -11.99 -9.45
N ILE A 107 8.18 -12.08 -9.93
CA ILE A 107 9.36 -11.60 -9.19
C ILE A 107 9.26 -10.09 -8.96
N MET A 108 8.86 -9.34 -9.99
CA MET A 108 8.69 -7.89 -9.89
C MET A 108 7.64 -7.53 -8.83
N PHE A 109 6.47 -8.19 -8.81
CA PHE A 109 5.44 -7.95 -7.80
C PHE A 109 5.92 -8.35 -6.39
N PHE A 110 6.65 -9.45 -6.27
CA PHE A 110 7.20 -9.87 -4.97
C PHE A 110 8.26 -8.89 -4.44
N ALA A 111 9.06 -8.31 -5.34
CA ALA A 111 10.02 -7.27 -4.97
C ALA A 111 9.35 -5.94 -4.65
N LEU A 112 8.29 -5.57 -5.38
CA LEU A 112 7.60 -4.29 -5.23
C LEU A 112 6.46 -4.32 -4.21
N SER A 113 6.08 -5.46 -3.65
CA SER A 113 5.01 -5.56 -2.64
C SER A 113 5.57 -5.97 -1.27
N PRO A 114 5.93 -7.24 -1.01
CA PRO A 114 6.45 -7.67 0.28
C PRO A 114 7.67 -6.91 0.81
N ILE A 115 8.69 -6.65 -0.01
CA ILE A 115 9.95 -6.05 0.47
C ILE A 115 9.70 -4.64 1.06
N PRO A 116 9.10 -3.67 0.33
CA PRO A 116 8.75 -2.38 0.91
C PRO A 116 7.82 -2.49 2.13
N ALA A 117 6.85 -3.41 2.12
CA ALA A 117 5.90 -3.60 3.21
C ALA A 117 6.59 -3.97 4.53
N PHE A 118 7.56 -4.90 4.48
CA PHE A 118 8.30 -5.36 5.65
C PHE A 118 9.17 -4.24 6.23
N LEU A 119 9.84 -3.49 5.37
CA LEU A 119 10.67 -2.35 5.76
C LEU A 119 9.82 -1.23 6.36
N PHE A 120 8.73 -0.88 5.71
CA PHE A 120 7.77 0.12 6.19
C PHE A 120 7.19 -0.26 7.55
N ALA A 121 6.68 -1.49 7.70
CA ALA A 121 6.13 -1.96 8.96
C ALA A 121 7.18 -1.95 10.10
N SER A 122 8.43 -2.28 9.78
CA SER A 122 9.54 -2.22 10.74
C SER A 122 9.88 -0.79 11.14
N ALA A 123 9.85 0.17 10.21
CA ALA A 123 10.04 1.59 10.52
C ALA A 123 8.92 2.13 11.42
N VAL A 124 7.65 1.80 11.11
CA VAL A 124 6.49 2.13 11.96
C VAL A 124 6.64 1.52 13.36
N ALA A 125 7.07 0.26 13.45
CA ALA A 125 7.34 -0.40 14.73
C ALA A 125 8.39 0.34 15.58
N LEU A 126 9.44 0.90 14.97
CA LEU A 126 10.43 1.73 15.68
C LEU A 126 9.83 3.05 16.18
N VAL A 127 8.95 3.69 15.41
CA VAL A 127 8.23 4.89 15.86
C VAL A 127 7.34 4.58 17.05
N VAL A 128 6.60 3.46 17.01
CA VAL A 128 5.80 2.98 18.15
C VAL A 128 6.68 2.71 19.36
N LEU A 129 7.84 2.08 19.17
CA LEU A 129 8.81 1.83 20.23
C LEU A 129 9.28 3.13 20.92
N ALA A 130 9.50 4.19 20.15
CA ALA A 130 9.94 5.49 20.67
C ALA A 130 8.81 6.27 21.36
N LEU A 131 7.58 6.20 20.83
CA LEU A 131 6.43 6.97 21.31
C LEU A 131 5.64 6.30 22.43
N VAL A 132 5.67 4.98 22.54
CA VAL A 132 4.76 4.24 23.42
C VAL A 132 5.54 3.37 24.41
N GLN A 133 5.27 3.54 25.70
CA GLN A 133 5.97 2.80 26.75
C GLN A 133 5.29 1.46 27.08
N ARG A 134 3.96 1.42 27.09
CA ARG A 134 3.14 0.22 27.36
C ARG A 134 2.25 -0.08 26.17
N TRP A 135 1.85 -1.34 25.97
CA TRP A 135 0.95 -1.73 24.87
C TRP A 135 1.52 -1.51 23.46
N ARG A 136 2.85 -1.59 23.30
CA ARG A 136 3.54 -1.34 22.02
C ARG A 136 3.01 -2.21 20.88
N LYS A 137 2.81 -3.51 21.13
CA LYS A 137 2.26 -4.43 20.13
C LYS A 137 0.83 -4.05 19.75
N THR A 138 -0.03 -3.73 20.72
CA THR A 138 -1.40 -3.29 20.48
C THR A 138 -1.47 -2.00 19.67
N MET A 139 -0.65 -1.00 20.01
CA MET A 139 -0.59 0.26 19.26
C MET A 139 -0.10 0.04 17.84
N PHE A 140 0.92 -0.79 17.65
CA PHE A 140 1.37 -1.17 16.31
C PHE A 140 0.26 -1.85 15.52
N THR A 141 -0.44 -2.83 16.10
CA THR A 141 -1.58 -3.50 15.45
C THR A 141 -2.66 -2.51 15.05
N PHE A 142 -3.00 -1.55 15.93
CA PHE A 142 -3.98 -0.52 15.63
C PHE A 142 -3.56 0.37 14.45
N ILE A 143 -2.31 0.87 14.46
CA ILE A 143 -1.78 1.71 13.37
C ILE A 143 -1.73 0.91 12.06
N TYR A 144 -1.28 -0.35 12.12
CA TYR A 144 -1.20 -1.22 10.95
C TYR A 144 -2.58 -1.47 10.34
N ALA A 145 -3.59 -1.72 11.18
CA ALA A 145 -4.98 -1.87 10.74
C ALA A 145 -5.52 -0.57 10.12
N LEU A 146 -5.20 0.59 10.69
CA LEU A 146 -5.59 1.90 10.12
C LEU A 146 -4.95 2.14 8.75
N VAL A 147 -3.66 1.79 8.58
CA VAL A 147 -2.97 1.89 7.29
C VAL A 147 -3.63 0.98 6.25
N LEU A 148 -4.08 -0.23 6.62
CA LEU A 148 -4.82 -1.10 5.70
C LEU A 148 -6.24 -0.58 5.42
N ALA A 149 -6.94 -0.07 6.44
CA ALA A 149 -8.28 0.48 6.31
C ALA A 149 -8.35 1.66 5.34
N HIS A 150 -7.25 2.38 5.12
CA HIS A 150 -7.13 3.40 4.07
C HIS A 150 -7.63 2.91 2.71
N ILE A 151 -7.35 1.65 2.34
CA ILE A 151 -7.80 1.09 1.06
C ILE A 151 -9.33 1.06 1.00
N LEU A 152 -9.98 0.57 2.05
CA LEU A 152 -11.44 0.52 2.12
C LEU A 152 -12.06 1.91 2.10
N ILE A 153 -11.48 2.85 2.85
CA ILE A 153 -11.94 4.25 2.89
C ILE A 153 -11.88 4.87 1.49
N VAL A 154 -10.75 4.70 0.81
CA VAL A 154 -10.56 5.19 -0.56
C VAL A 154 -11.55 4.52 -1.52
N THR A 155 -11.65 3.19 -1.53
CA THR A 155 -12.48 2.47 -2.49
C THR A 155 -13.98 2.73 -2.30
N ILE A 156 -14.43 3.03 -1.07
CA ILE A 156 -15.86 3.29 -0.79
C ILE A 156 -16.21 4.76 -0.96
N LEU A 157 -15.33 5.68 -0.54
CA LEU A 157 -15.65 7.11 -0.50
C LEU A 157 -15.14 7.90 -1.71
N SER A 158 -14.25 7.34 -2.52
CA SER A 158 -13.70 8.01 -3.70
C SER A 158 -14.18 7.32 -4.97
N PRO A 159 -14.40 8.07 -6.07
CA PRO A 159 -14.76 7.49 -7.36
C PRO A 159 -13.60 6.71 -8.01
N GLN A 160 -12.38 6.83 -7.47
CA GLN A 160 -11.21 6.11 -7.96
C GLN A 160 -11.37 4.60 -7.72
N VAL A 161 -11.15 3.83 -8.79
CA VAL A 161 -11.29 2.37 -8.76
C VAL A 161 -10.08 1.70 -8.10
N PHE A 162 -8.91 2.35 -8.11
CA PHE A 162 -7.65 1.82 -7.58
C PHE A 162 -7.13 2.58 -6.36
N ALA A 163 -6.24 1.97 -5.58
CA ALA A 163 -5.59 2.62 -4.44
C ALA A 163 -4.13 2.17 -4.27
N PHE A 164 -3.22 3.12 -3.99
CA PHE A 164 -1.87 2.80 -3.55
C PHE A 164 -1.77 2.75 -2.02
N ASN A 165 -0.99 1.79 -1.50
CA ASN A 165 -0.83 1.61 -0.07
C ASN A 165 0.60 1.20 0.31
N PRO A 166 1.18 1.72 1.42
CA PRO A 166 2.56 1.38 1.78
C PRO A 166 2.78 -0.11 2.06
N VAL A 167 1.74 -0.82 2.51
CA VAL A 167 1.78 -2.26 2.75
C VAL A 167 1.58 -3.02 1.44
N ILE A 168 0.38 -2.97 0.85
CA ILE A 168 0.04 -3.83 -0.31
C ILE A 168 0.75 -3.36 -1.60
N GLY A 169 1.01 -2.07 -1.73
CA GLY A 169 1.58 -1.45 -2.93
C GLY A 169 0.49 -0.85 -3.79
N PHE A 170 -0.23 -1.71 -4.50
CA PHE A 170 -1.30 -1.32 -5.41
C PHE A 170 -2.52 -2.20 -5.16
N PHE A 171 -3.71 -1.63 -5.12
CA PHE A 171 -4.98 -2.35 -5.05
C PHE A 171 -5.76 -2.03 -6.32
N PRO A 172 -6.05 -3.02 -7.19
CA PRO A 172 -6.68 -2.78 -8.50
C PRO A 172 -8.15 -2.37 -8.43
N GLY A 173 -8.79 -2.51 -7.27
CA GLY A 173 -10.22 -2.27 -7.11
C GLY A 173 -11.03 -3.55 -7.00
N ILE A 174 -12.33 -3.38 -6.84
CA ILE A 174 -13.32 -4.48 -6.76
C ILE A 174 -13.80 -4.95 -8.14
N THR A 175 -13.61 -4.13 -9.17
CA THR A 175 -13.92 -4.45 -10.56
C THR A 175 -12.65 -4.94 -11.23
N TYR A 176 -12.63 -6.22 -11.63
CA TYR A 176 -11.51 -6.83 -12.35
C TYR A 176 -11.37 -6.18 -13.73
N ASP A 177 -10.55 -5.14 -13.82
CA ASP A 177 -10.19 -4.50 -15.09
C ASP A 177 -8.76 -4.93 -15.47
N GLU A 178 -8.65 -5.71 -16.53
CA GLU A 178 -7.41 -6.38 -16.94
C GLU A 178 -6.42 -5.44 -17.65
N SER A 179 -6.81 -4.20 -17.98
CA SER A 179 -6.00 -3.32 -18.83
C SER A 179 -4.86 -2.58 -18.12
N MET A 180 -4.84 -2.56 -16.78
CA MET A 180 -3.99 -1.62 -16.04
C MET A 180 -2.50 -2.00 -16.08
N SER A 181 -1.69 -1.17 -16.73
CA SER A 181 -0.23 -1.26 -16.64
C SER A 181 0.24 -0.63 -15.32
N VAL A 182 0.54 -1.47 -14.33
CA VAL A 182 0.80 -1.04 -12.94
C VAL A 182 2.28 -0.83 -12.64
N GLY A 183 3.18 -1.48 -13.37
CA GLY A 183 4.61 -1.58 -13.02
C GLY A 183 5.30 -0.23 -12.77
N GLY A 184 5.21 0.69 -13.72
CA GLY A 184 5.88 2.00 -13.63
C GLY A 184 5.37 2.88 -12.49
N ARG A 185 4.04 2.95 -12.32
CA ARG A 185 3.40 3.71 -11.23
C ARG A 185 3.75 3.13 -9.86
N LEU A 186 3.76 1.81 -9.75
CA LEU A 186 4.13 1.14 -8.51
C LEU A 186 5.59 1.40 -8.12
N VAL A 187 6.52 1.38 -9.09
CA VAL A 187 7.93 1.72 -8.82
C VAL A 187 8.05 3.14 -8.27
N LEU A 188 7.38 4.11 -8.90
CA LEU A 188 7.39 5.50 -8.45
C LEU A 188 6.81 5.64 -7.03
N TYR A 189 5.69 4.97 -6.76
CA TYR A 189 5.12 4.91 -5.42
C TYR A 189 6.06 4.24 -4.39
N ARG A 190 6.90 3.29 -4.80
CA ARG A 190 7.89 2.70 -3.89
C ARG A 190 9.03 3.64 -3.55
N VAL A 191 9.41 4.55 -4.45
CA VAL A 191 10.38 5.62 -4.12
C VAL A 191 9.87 6.47 -2.95
N THR A 192 8.60 6.88 -2.99
CA THR A 192 8.00 7.67 -1.89
C THR A 192 7.87 6.84 -0.60
N THR A 193 7.58 5.54 -0.72
CA THR A 193 7.58 4.61 0.42
C THR A 193 8.96 4.54 1.10
N PHE A 194 10.05 4.46 0.33
CA PHE A 194 11.42 4.43 0.88
C PHE A 194 11.83 5.76 1.53
N VAL A 195 11.38 6.88 0.99
CA VAL A 195 11.55 8.20 1.63
C VAL A 195 10.80 8.22 2.97
N ALA A 196 9.55 7.76 3.01
CA ALA A 196 8.77 7.66 4.25
C ALA A 196 9.45 6.76 5.29
N ILE A 197 9.98 5.59 4.89
CA ILE A 197 10.77 4.71 5.76
C ILE A 197 11.93 5.47 6.40
N THR A 198 12.71 6.20 5.60
CA THR A 198 13.88 6.94 6.08
C THR A 198 13.49 8.02 7.09
N VAL A 199 12.44 8.79 6.78
CA VAL A 199 11.89 9.82 7.66
C VAL A 199 11.39 9.21 8.98
N LEU A 200 10.67 8.09 8.94
CA LEU A 200 10.16 7.40 10.13
C LEU A 200 11.28 6.89 11.04
N VAL A 201 12.35 6.31 10.48
CA VAL A 201 13.50 5.83 11.26
C VAL A 201 14.25 6.98 11.93
N VAL A 202 14.49 8.07 11.19
CA VAL A 202 15.11 9.29 11.76
C VAL A 202 14.23 9.88 12.86
N PHE A 203 12.92 10.00 12.60
CA PHE A 203 11.95 10.52 13.56
C PHE A 203 11.94 9.67 14.85
N ALA A 204 11.90 8.34 14.73
CA ALA A 204 11.96 7.44 15.88
C ALA A 204 13.21 7.68 16.74
N GLU A 205 14.38 7.88 16.12
CA GLU A 205 15.64 8.13 16.83
C GLU A 205 15.66 9.49 17.53
N VAL A 206 15.17 10.55 16.87
CA VAL A 206 15.08 11.89 17.48
C VAL A 206 14.12 11.86 18.67
N VAL A 207 12.94 11.25 18.52
CA VAL A 207 11.95 11.13 19.61
C VAL A 207 12.51 10.34 20.79
N ARG A 208 13.23 9.24 20.53
CA ARG A 208 13.86 8.42 21.56
C ARG A 208 14.87 9.25 22.38
N ARG A 209 15.74 10.00 21.71
CA ARG A 209 16.73 10.87 22.36
C ARG A 209 16.09 12.01 23.14
N ALA A 210 15.10 12.68 22.54
CA ALA A 210 14.37 13.78 23.17
C ALA A 210 13.69 13.35 24.47
N ARG A 211 13.08 12.16 24.48
CA ARG A 211 12.46 11.58 25.68
C ARG A 211 13.47 11.15 26.74
N ALA A 212 14.59 10.56 26.33
CA ALA A 212 15.65 10.18 27.26
C ALA A 212 16.28 11.41 27.94
N GLY A 213 16.51 12.49 27.17
CA GLY A 213 17.05 13.75 27.68
C GLY A 213 16.03 14.70 28.30
N ARG A 214 14.72 14.40 28.22
CA ARG A 214 13.61 15.30 28.59
C ARG A 214 13.71 16.70 27.95
N VAL A 215 14.14 16.74 26.69
CA VAL A 215 14.30 17.97 25.90
C VAL A 215 13.32 17.99 24.73
N ALA A 216 13.08 19.18 24.16
CA ALA A 216 12.27 19.32 22.96
C ALA A 216 12.93 18.60 21.76
N ILE A 217 12.10 18.00 20.90
CA ILE A 217 12.53 17.23 19.71
C ILE A 217 13.46 18.07 18.82
N TRP A 218 13.09 19.33 18.56
CA TRP A 218 13.85 20.25 17.71
C TRP A 218 15.27 20.53 18.22
N ASN A 219 15.46 20.56 19.54
CA ASN A 219 16.76 20.79 20.17
C ASN A 219 17.67 19.55 20.14
N THR A 220 17.11 18.40 19.76
CA THR A 220 17.82 17.11 19.72
C THR A 220 18.28 16.75 18.31
N MET A 221 17.72 17.40 17.29
CA MET A 221 18.02 17.11 15.89
C MET A 221 19.41 17.63 15.51
N THR A 222 20.21 16.75 14.90
CA THR A 222 21.44 17.17 14.23
C THR A 222 21.12 17.86 12.90
N ARG A 223 22.06 18.66 12.35
CA ARG A 223 21.89 19.32 11.05
C ARG A 223 21.52 18.33 9.94
N THR A 224 22.17 17.16 9.91
CA THR A 224 21.90 16.11 8.92
C THR A 224 20.48 15.57 9.06
N GLU A 225 20.01 15.32 10.28
CA GLU A 225 18.65 14.82 10.52
C GLU A 225 17.58 15.85 10.16
N SER A 226 17.82 17.14 10.43
CA SER A 226 16.94 18.22 10.01
C SER A 226 16.84 18.34 8.50
N VAL A 227 17.97 18.18 7.78
CA VAL A 227 17.98 18.16 6.31
C VAL A 227 17.23 16.95 5.77
N VAL A 228 17.48 15.75 6.31
CA VAL A 228 16.80 14.52 5.88
C VAL A 228 15.29 14.60 6.14
N PHE A 229 14.89 15.07 7.33
CA PHE A 229 13.49 15.24 7.68
C PHE A 229 12.81 16.32 6.82
N GLY A 230 13.45 17.47 6.64
CA GLY A 230 12.93 18.57 5.81
C GLY A 230 12.80 18.18 4.34
N ALA A 231 13.85 17.61 3.75
CA ALA A 231 13.81 17.13 2.36
C ALA A 231 12.78 16.01 2.18
N GLY A 232 12.74 15.05 3.11
CA GLY A 232 11.75 13.98 3.09
C GLY A 232 10.32 14.49 3.20
N ALA A 233 10.05 15.45 4.08
CA ALA A 233 8.74 16.09 4.20
C ALA A 233 8.35 16.83 2.92
N VAL A 234 9.28 17.55 2.27
CA VAL A 234 9.03 18.22 0.99
C VAL A 234 8.70 17.22 -0.11
N ILE A 235 9.46 16.12 -0.23
CA ILE A 235 9.21 15.08 -1.24
C ILE A 235 7.86 14.40 -0.98
N LEU A 236 7.54 14.05 0.26
CA LEU A 236 6.27 13.41 0.60
C LEU A 236 5.08 14.37 0.38
N LEU A 237 5.24 15.64 0.72
CA LEU A 237 4.23 16.67 0.45
C LEU A 237 4.04 16.86 -1.05
N ALA A 238 5.12 16.94 -1.83
CA ALA A 238 5.05 17.03 -3.28
C ALA A 238 4.36 15.79 -3.87
N ALA A 239 4.73 14.58 -3.44
CA ALA A 239 4.09 13.35 -3.88
C ALA A 239 2.59 13.30 -3.55
N TRP A 240 2.18 13.89 -2.43
CA TRP A 240 0.77 14.01 -2.05
C TRP A 240 0.03 15.08 -2.88
N LEU A 241 0.61 16.26 -3.07
CA LEU A 241 0.01 17.34 -3.87
C LEU A 241 -0.09 17.01 -5.35
N PHE A 242 0.91 16.32 -5.88
CA PHE A 242 0.96 15.89 -7.28
C PHE A 242 0.44 14.47 -7.47
N SER A 243 -0.23 13.88 -6.48
CA SER A 243 -0.74 12.51 -6.53
C SER A 243 -1.64 12.26 -7.75
N ASP A 244 -2.50 13.22 -8.10
CA ASP A 244 -3.32 13.17 -9.31
C ASP A 244 -2.47 13.20 -10.60
N SER A 245 -1.49 14.10 -10.71
CA SER A 245 -0.60 14.15 -11.88
C SER A 245 0.40 12.99 -11.98
N LEU A 246 0.65 12.30 -10.87
CA LEU A 246 1.49 11.10 -10.79
C LEU A 246 0.66 9.82 -10.97
N SER A 247 -0.65 9.94 -11.24
CA SER A 247 -1.62 8.84 -11.31
C SER A 247 -1.56 7.91 -10.10
N HIS A 248 -1.31 8.47 -8.92
CA HIS A 248 -1.40 7.80 -7.63
C HIS A 248 -2.80 7.94 -6.99
N SER A 249 -3.58 8.92 -7.43
CA SER A 249 -5.00 9.09 -7.13
C SER A 249 -5.70 9.72 -8.34
N SER A 250 -7.02 9.60 -8.41
CA SER A 250 -7.84 10.35 -9.38
C SER A 250 -9.01 10.99 -8.63
N SER A 251 -8.90 12.28 -8.30
CA SER A 251 -10.00 13.01 -7.66
C SER A 251 -11.17 13.25 -8.63
N GLU A 252 -12.41 13.29 -8.12
CA GLU A 252 -13.61 13.53 -8.94
C GLU A 252 -13.49 14.82 -9.77
N THR A 253 -12.97 15.88 -9.14
CA THR A 253 -12.76 17.18 -9.77
C THR A 253 -11.74 17.11 -10.90
N SER A 254 -10.68 16.30 -10.75
CA SER A 254 -9.69 16.08 -11.80
C SER A 254 -10.30 15.33 -12.98
N ILE A 255 -11.06 14.27 -12.71
CA ILE A 255 -11.77 13.49 -13.73
C ILE A 255 -12.75 14.39 -14.49
N ARG A 256 -13.58 15.16 -13.78
CA ARG A 256 -14.52 16.12 -14.41
C ARG A 256 -13.80 17.14 -15.29
N LYS A 257 -12.64 17.64 -14.85
CA LYS A 257 -11.84 18.60 -15.61
C LYS A 257 -11.19 17.97 -16.84
N GLU A 258 -10.72 16.73 -16.76
CA GLU A 258 -10.12 16.01 -17.88
C GLU A 258 -11.15 15.66 -18.95
N LEU A 259 -12.32 15.17 -18.53
CA LEU A 259 -13.40 14.81 -19.45
C LEU A 259 -14.03 16.07 -20.06
N GLY A 260 -14.33 17.08 -19.24
CA GLY A 260 -14.74 18.41 -19.69
C GLY A 260 -16.18 18.53 -20.22
N GLY A 261 -16.85 17.42 -20.53
CA GLY A 261 -18.26 17.35 -20.89
C GLY A 261 -19.13 16.93 -19.70
N GLU A 262 -20.29 17.59 -19.55
CA GLU A 262 -21.29 17.24 -18.54
C GLU A 262 -22.70 17.34 -19.13
N LEU A 263 -23.50 16.29 -18.94
CA LEU A 263 -24.90 16.21 -19.35
C LEU A 263 -25.74 15.73 -18.18
N ILE A 264 -26.75 16.50 -17.80
CA ILE A 264 -27.65 16.20 -16.68
C ILE A 264 -28.97 15.70 -17.25
N THR A 265 -29.42 14.53 -16.79
CA THR A 265 -30.73 13.95 -17.12
C THR A 265 -31.64 13.98 -15.88
N GLU A 266 -32.78 13.28 -15.90
CA GLU A 266 -33.69 13.21 -14.76
C GLU A 266 -33.01 12.53 -13.56
N HIS A 267 -32.39 11.38 -13.78
CA HIS A 267 -31.79 10.55 -12.74
C HIS A 267 -30.26 10.49 -12.75
N PHE A 268 -29.59 11.04 -13.77
CA PHE A 268 -28.13 10.95 -13.91
C PHE A 268 -27.43 12.30 -14.09
N VAL A 269 -26.15 12.30 -13.70
CA VAL A 269 -25.15 13.29 -14.10
C VAL A 269 -24.08 12.54 -14.89
N LEU A 270 -24.07 12.72 -16.22
CA LEU A 270 -23.12 12.06 -17.11
C LEU A 270 -21.92 12.98 -17.32
N VAL A 271 -20.74 12.53 -16.96
CA VAL A 271 -19.48 13.24 -17.20
C VAL A 271 -18.72 12.47 -18.29
N TYR A 272 -18.35 13.14 -19.37
CA TYR A 272 -17.86 12.48 -20.59
C TYR A 272 -16.79 13.31 -21.30
N PRO A 273 -15.85 12.68 -22.04
CA PRO A 273 -14.81 13.39 -22.76
C PRO A 273 -15.39 14.21 -23.92
N LEU A 274 -14.92 15.44 -24.11
CA LEU A 274 -15.30 16.31 -25.24
C LEU A 274 -15.02 15.68 -26.63
N SER A 275 -14.22 14.62 -26.69
CA SER A 275 -13.98 13.85 -27.92
C SER A 275 -15.14 12.94 -28.33
N LEU A 276 -16.11 12.68 -27.45
CA LEU A 276 -17.31 11.91 -27.81
C LEU A 276 -18.27 12.78 -28.61
N GLU A 277 -18.86 12.18 -29.65
CA GLU A 277 -19.87 12.83 -30.47
C GLU A 277 -21.16 13.09 -29.67
N ALA A 278 -21.75 14.26 -29.83
CA ALA A 278 -22.94 14.68 -29.09
C ALA A 278 -24.14 13.72 -29.29
N GLU A 279 -24.25 13.11 -30.47
CA GLU A 279 -25.30 12.12 -30.75
C GLU A 279 -25.09 10.83 -29.96
N ALA A 280 -23.85 10.34 -29.86
CA ALA A 280 -23.49 9.17 -29.07
C ALA A 280 -23.76 9.41 -27.58
N VAL A 281 -23.39 10.59 -27.06
CA VAL A 281 -23.69 10.97 -25.67
C VAL A 281 -25.19 11.03 -25.41
N SER A 282 -25.95 11.59 -26.36
CA SER A 282 -27.42 11.66 -26.25
C SER A 282 -28.07 10.27 -26.30
N ALA A 283 -27.53 9.35 -27.11
CA ALA A 283 -27.98 7.96 -27.13
C ALA A 283 -27.70 7.27 -25.79
N LEU A 284 -26.47 7.40 -25.28
CA LEU A 284 -26.09 6.86 -23.96
C LEU A 284 -26.97 7.41 -22.83
N ALA A 285 -27.32 8.69 -22.89
CA ALA A 285 -28.22 9.30 -21.90
C ALA A 285 -29.62 8.70 -21.93
N ARG A 286 -30.17 8.43 -23.12
CA ARG A 286 -31.46 7.74 -23.26
C ARG A 286 -31.37 6.31 -22.73
N ASP A 287 -30.28 5.60 -23.01
CA ASP A 287 -30.08 4.24 -22.52
C ASP A 287 -29.99 4.20 -20.99
N HIS A 288 -29.27 5.14 -20.36
CA HIS A 288 -29.20 5.26 -18.90
C HIS A 288 -30.59 5.39 -18.27
N GLU A 289 -31.42 6.31 -18.78
CA GLU A 289 -32.78 6.52 -18.28
C GLU A 289 -33.70 5.32 -18.54
N PHE A 290 -33.58 4.69 -19.72
CA PHE A 290 -34.37 3.50 -20.05
C PHE A 290 -34.07 2.34 -19.10
N TYR A 291 -32.80 1.98 -18.91
CA TYR A 291 -32.41 0.89 -18.03
C TYR A 291 -32.66 1.23 -16.55
N PHE A 292 -32.48 2.49 -16.15
CA PHE A 292 -32.86 2.93 -14.82
C PHE A 292 -34.35 2.73 -14.55
N ALA A 293 -35.22 3.13 -15.47
CA ALA A 293 -36.66 2.94 -15.34
C ALA A 293 -37.03 1.45 -15.23
N GLU A 294 -36.37 0.59 -16.01
CA GLU A 294 -36.59 -0.86 -15.93
C GLU A 294 -36.17 -1.43 -14.57
N ILE A 295 -34.97 -1.09 -14.10
CA ILE A 295 -34.41 -1.56 -12.82
C ILE A 295 -35.22 -1.02 -11.64
N ALA A 296 -35.55 0.28 -11.62
CA ALA A 296 -36.33 0.91 -10.56
C ALA A 296 -37.72 0.28 -10.44
N ARG A 297 -38.36 -0.05 -11.57
CA ARG A 297 -39.65 -0.75 -11.60
C ARG A 297 -39.54 -2.16 -11.03
N GLN A 298 -38.49 -2.90 -11.39
CA GLN A 298 -38.28 -4.28 -10.90
C GLN A 298 -37.94 -4.32 -9.40
N LEU A 299 -37.03 -3.44 -8.95
CA LEU A 299 -36.55 -3.41 -7.57
C LEU A 299 -37.49 -2.63 -6.64
N ARG A 300 -38.38 -1.79 -7.19
CA ARG A 300 -39.27 -0.88 -6.44
C ARG A 300 -38.51 0.06 -5.51
N VAL A 301 -37.33 0.49 -5.94
CA VAL A 301 -36.45 1.43 -5.23
C VAL A 301 -36.15 2.60 -6.15
N LEU A 302 -36.25 3.80 -5.60
CA LEU A 302 -35.80 5.03 -6.25
C LEU A 302 -34.68 5.64 -5.41
N PRO A 303 -33.47 5.81 -5.96
CA PRO A 303 -32.41 6.52 -5.26
C PRO A 303 -32.84 7.97 -4.99
N PRO A 304 -32.53 8.52 -3.81
CA PRO A 304 -32.91 9.88 -3.44
C PRO A 304 -32.09 10.96 -4.17
N GLU A 305 -30.93 10.59 -4.71
CA GLU A 305 -29.99 11.48 -5.39
C GLU A 305 -29.72 10.99 -6.81
N LYS A 306 -29.31 11.92 -7.68
CA LYS A 306 -28.89 11.57 -9.05
C LYS A 306 -27.62 10.74 -9.01
N ILE A 307 -27.55 9.77 -9.91
CA ILE A 307 -26.39 8.90 -10.06
C ILE A 307 -25.38 9.58 -10.99
N THR A 308 -24.16 9.84 -10.51
CA THR A 308 -23.07 10.33 -11.36
C THR A 308 -22.43 9.17 -12.11
N SER A 309 -22.36 9.26 -13.44
CA SER A 309 -21.74 8.26 -14.32
C SER A 309 -20.58 8.89 -15.09
N PHE A 310 -19.39 8.32 -14.96
CA PHE A 310 -18.17 8.75 -15.67
C PHE A 310 -17.96 7.87 -16.90
N LEU A 311 -17.98 8.50 -18.08
CA LEU A 311 -17.79 7.85 -19.37
C LEU A 311 -16.37 8.16 -19.86
N TYR A 312 -15.65 7.14 -20.32
CA TYR A 312 -14.28 7.27 -20.82
C TYR A 312 -14.22 6.84 -22.29
N ALA A 313 -13.46 7.54 -23.13
CA ALA A 313 -13.34 7.19 -24.56
C ALA A 313 -12.47 5.93 -24.78
N SER A 314 -11.62 5.58 -23.82
CA SER A 314 -10.78 4.38 -23.88
C SER A 314 -10.32 3.93 -22.49
N ALA A 315 -9.88 2.67 -22.37
CA ALA A 315 -9.28 2.15 -21.15
C ALA A 315 -8.07 2.97 -20.68
N GLY A 316 -7.21 3.40 -21.59
CA GLY A 316 -6.06 4.25 -21.27
C GLY A 316 -6.40 5.67 -20.81
N GLN A 317 -7.65 6.13 -20.99
CA GLN A 317 -8.13 7.39 -20.40
C GLN A 317 -8.67 7.15 -18.98
N LYS A 318 -9.32 6.01 -18.75
CA LYS A 318 -9.77 5.59 -17.41
C LYS A 318 -8.63 5.42 -16.42
N GLU A 319 -7.44 5.09 -16.92
CA GLU A 319 -6.26 4.84 -16.09
C GLU A 319 -5.50 6.09 -15.63
N ARG A 320 -5.82 7.28 -16.13
CA ARG A 320 -5.07 8.51 -15.84
C ARG A 320 -5.49 9.14 -14.51
#